data_AF-H3R874-F1
#
_entry.id   AF-H3R874-F1
#
_cell.length_a   1.000
_cell.length_b   1.000
_cell.length_c   1.000
_cell.angle_alpha   90.00
_cell.angle_beta   90.00
_cell.angle_gamma   90.00
#
_symmetry.space_group_name_H-M   'P 1'
#
loop_
_entity.id
_entity.type
_entity.pdbx_description
1 polymer ?
#
loop_
_entity_poly.entity_id
_entity_poly.type
_entity_poly.pdbx_seq_one_letter_code
_entity_poly.pdbx_strand_id
1 'polypeptide(L)'
;MIKLPDESSPEDLREIAEYSLGIKLDDREPEIAHAVWLYCRAEVQRLNATAQPVSEGCKWTYDDDGYWDSACGSSWVFNDGGPVENECNFCQKCGGKVMLPAAPEGQDD
;
A
#
# COMPACT_ATOMS: atom_id res chain seq x y z
N MET A 1 -9.04 -16.27 4.14
CA MET A 1 -7.63 -16.66 4.33
C MET A 1 -6.95 -16.46 2.98
N ILE A 2 -6.42 -15.26 2.75
CA ILE A 2 -5.80 -14.92 1.46
C ILE A 2 -4.48 -15.67 1.41
N LYS A 3 -4.36 -16.61 0.48
CA LYS A 3 -3.12 -17.32 0.21
C LYS A 3 -2.25 -16.34 -0.57
N LEU A 4 -1.24 -15.77 0.09
CA LEU A 4 -0.19 -15.02 -0.60
C LEU A 4 0.39 -15.94 -1.69
N PRO A 5 0.65 -15.44 -2.91
CA PRO A 5 1.27 -16.26 -3.94
C PRO A 5 2.58 -16.81 -3.41
N ASP A 6 2.78 -18.10 -3.65
CA ASP A 6 3.98 -18.85 -3.30
C ASP A 6 5.20 -18.05 -3.77
N GLU A 7 6.11 -17.80 -2.84
CA GLU A 7 7.27 -16.94 -3.03
C GLU A 7 7.96 -17.36 -4.33
N SER A 8 7.95 -16.44 -5.30
CA SER A 8 8.75 -16.53 -6.54
C SER A 8 10.11 -17.11 -6.19
N SER A 9 10.48 -18.16 -6.92
CA SER A 9 11.66 -18.99 -6.66
C SER A 9 12.86 -18.14 -6.25
N PRO A 10 13.76 -18.59 -5.36
CA PRO A 10 14.98 -17.87 -5.03
C PRO A 10 15.79 -17.43 -6.27
N GLU A 11 15.63 -18.14 -7.39
CA GLU A 11 16.20 -17.79 -8.69
C GLU A 11 15.55 -16.54 -9.33
N ASP A 12 14.24 -16.35 -9.16
CA ASP A 12 13.49 -15.19 -9.67
C ASP A 12 13.89 -13.90 -8.95
N LEU A 13 14.10 -13.97 -7.63
CA LEU A 13 14.55 -12.83 -6.82
C LEU A 13 16.00 -12.45 -7.13
N ARG A 14 16.85 -13.44 -7.43
CA ARG A 14 18.22 -13.22 -7.90
C ARG A 14 18.21 -12.48 -9.24
N GLU A 15 17.43 -12.94 -10.21
CA GLU A 15 17.37 -12.31 -11.53
C GLU A 15 16.90 -10.85 -11.47
N ILE A 16 15.90 -10.56 -10.63
CA ILE A 16 15.42 -9.18 -10.40
C ILE A 16 16.52 -8.28 -9.81
N ALA A 17 17.30 -8.80 -8.85
CA ALA A 17 18.39 -8.05 -8.24
C ALA A 17 19.56 -7.84 -9.23
N GLU A 18 19.93 -8.86 -10.00
CA GLU A 18 21.00 -8.77 -11.01
C GLU A 18 20.62 -7.79 -12.13
N TYR A 19 19.37 -7.83 -12.60
CA TYR A 19 18.86 -6.93 -13.65
C TYR A 19 18.79 -5.47 -13.18
N SER A 20 18.28 -5.24 -11.96
CA SER A 20 18.06 -3.88 -11.45
C SER A 20 19.37 -3.19 -11.05
N LEU A 21 20.39 -3.96 -10.65
CA LEU A 21 21.66 -3.43 -10.15
C LEU A 21 22.83 -3.62 -11.12
N GLY A 22 22.69 -4.46 -12.15
CA GLY A 22 23.76 -4.77 -13.11
C GLY A 22 24.92 -5.58 -12.51
N ILE A 23 24.72 -6.24 -11.38
CA ILE A 23 25.73 -7.01 -10.65
C ILE A 23 25.38 -8.49 -10.79
N LYS A 24 26.31 -9.33 -11.27
CA LYS A 24 26.14 -10.79 -11.21
C LYS A 24 26.40 -11.26 -9.79
N LEU A 25 25.38 -11.79 -9.13
CA LEU A 25 25.51 -12.32 -7.79
C LEU A 25 26.07 -13.74 -7.92
N ASP A 26 27.40 -13.94 -7.84
CA ASP A 26 27.92 -15.29 -7.67
C ASP A 26 27.84 -15.71 -6.20
N ASP A 27 27.58 -17.00 -5.96
CA ASP A 27 27.19 -17.57 -4.66
C ASP A 27 28.33 -17.60 -3.62
N ARG A 28 29.45 -16.86 -3.81
CA ARG A 28 30.65 -17.00 -2.97
C ARG A 28 31.23 -15.73 -2.37
N GLU A 29 30.66 -14.55 -2.54
CA GLU A 29 31.23 -13.33 -1.93
C GLU A 29 30.33 -12.67 -0.87
N PRO A 30 30.68 -12.77 0.44
CA PRO A 30 29.96 -12.07 1.52
C PRO A 30 30.00 -10.54 1.35
N GLU A 31 30.92 -10.02 0.53
CA GLU A 31 31.07 -8.60 0.26
C GLU A 31 29.98 -8.05 -0.65
N ILE A 32 29.47 -8.85 -1.61
CA ILE A 32 28.39 -8.44 -2.51
C ILE A 32 27.04 -8.43 -1.76
N ALA A 33 26.77 -9.45 -0.93
CA ALA A 33 25.58 -9.47 -0.09
C ALA A 33 25.54 -8.27 0.88
N HIS A 34 26.70 -7.89 1.43
CA HIS A 34 26.82 -6.71 2.26
C HIS A 34 26.62 -5.41 1.46
N ALA A 35 27.15 -5.31 0.24
CA ALA A 35 26.93 -4.17 -0.63
C ALA A 35 25.44 -4.01 -1.02
N VAL A 36 24.76 -5.11 -1.36
CA VAL A 36 23.31 -5.12 -1.63
C VAL A 36 22.54 -4.70 -0.38
N TRP A 37 22.89 -5.22 0.79
CA TRP A 37 22.25 -4.82 2.05
C TRP A 37 22.44 -3.33 2.35
N LEU A 38 23.65 -2.79 2.17
CA LEU A 38 23.94 -1.37 2.37
C LEU A 38 23.15 -0.49 1.40
N TYR A 39 23.07 -0.90 0.13
CA TYR A 39 22.30 -0.21 -0.89
C TYR A 39 20.81 -0.19 -0.55
N CYS A 40 20.22 -1.36 -0.30
CA CYS A 40 18.80 -1.48 0.07
C CYS A 40 18.50 -0.66 1.34
N ARG A 41 19.38 -0.68 2.34
CA ARG A 41 19.23 0.11 3.56
C ARG A 41 19.25 1.61 3.28
N ALA A 42 20.18 2.09 2.45
CA ALA A 42 20.28 3.50 2.09
C ALA A 42 19.04 3.97 1.30
N GLU A 43 18.54 3.12 0.39
CA GLU A 43 17.35 3.45 -0.40
C GLU A 43 16.08 3.48 0.46
N VAL A 44 15.91 2.53 1.40
CA VAL A 44 14.82 2.58 2.38
C VAL A 44 14.88 3.85 3.22
N GLN A 45 16.06 4.28 3.66
CA GLN A 45 16.23 5.55 4.40
C GLN A 45 15.82 6.76 3.55
N ARG A 46 16.21 6.79 2.27
CA ARG A 46 15.85 7.85 1.33
C ARG A 46 14.34 7.92 1.11
N LEU A 47 13.71 6.77 0.88
CA LEU A 47 12.25 6.67 0.70
C LEU A 47 11.50 7.14 1.95
N ASN A 48 11.93 6.68 3.13
CA ASN A 48 11.33 7.09 4.41
C ASN A 48 11.48 8.59 4.68
N ALA A 49 12.58 9.23 4.25
CA ALA A 49 12.76 10.67 4.39
C ALA A 49 11.73 11.50 3.59
N THR A 50 11.15 10.92 2.54
CA THR A 50 10.12 11.57 1.71
C THR A 50 8.72 11.00 1.93
N ALA A 51 8.58 9.97 2.77
CA ALA A 51 7.29 9.37 3.06
C ALA A 51 6.40 10.36 3.80
N GLN A 52 5.17 10.53 3.34
CA GLN A 52 4.19 11.29 4.09
C GLN A 52 3.76 10.51 5.34
N PRO A 53 3.53 11.20 6.48
CA PRO A 53 3.03 10.53 7.67
C PRO A 53 1.66 9.92 7.36
N VAL A 54 1.53 8.62 7.63
CA VAL A 54 0.24 7.93 7.55
C VAL A 54 -0.68 8.53 8.61
N SER A 55 -1.80 9.11 8.19
CA SER A 55 -2.81 9.62 9.12
C SER A 55 -3.45 8.47 9.90
N GLU A 56 -3.64 8.59 11.21
CA GLU A 56 -4.29 7.53 12.03
C GLU A 56 -5.68 7.13 11.53
N GLY A 57 -6.37 8.06 10.84
CA GLY A 57 -7.60 7.78 10.11
C GLY A 57 -7.88 8.82 9.03
N CYS A 58 -8.74 8.45 8.08
CA CYS A 58 -9.23 9.29 7.01
C CYS A 58 -10.75 9.18 6.95
N LYS A 59 -11.46 10.21 7.42
CA LYS A 59 -12.93 10.22 7.41
C LYS A 59 -13.44 10.34 5.98
N TRP A 60 -14.33 9.44 5.58
CA TRP A 60 -15.00 9.49 4.28
C TRP A 60 -16.48 9.78 4.48
N THR A 61 -17.05 10.62 3.63
CA THR A 61 -18.46 10.99 3.63
C THR A 61 -19.02 10.81 2.24
N TYR A 62 -20.19 10.19 2.14
CA TYR A 62 -20.91 10.09 0.88
C TYR A 62 -21.65 11.39 0.61
N ASP A 63 -21.56 11.90 -0.61
CA ASP A 63 -22.27 13.09 -1.07
C ASP A 63 -23.46 12.75 -1.98
N ASP A 64 -24.28 13.77 -2.28
CA ASP A 64 -25.48 13.62 -3.11
C ASP A 64 -25.16 13.38 -4.60
N ASP A 65 -23.93 13.66 -5.02
CA ASP A 65 -23.44 13.47 -6.39
C ASP A 65 -22.93 12.03 -6.63
N GLY A 66 -22.94 11.18 -5.60
CA GLY A 66 -22.56 9.77 -5.68
C GLY A 66 -21.08 9.49 -5.42
N TYR A 67 -20.35 10.46 -4.86
CA TYR A 67 -18.95 10.33 -4.51
C TYR A 67 -18.75 10.14 -3.01
N TRP A 68 -17.61 9.53 -2.67
CA TRP A 68 -17.08 9.45 -1.33
C TRP A 68 -15.95 10.47 -1.17
N ASP A 69 -16.25 11.60 -0.55
CA ASP A 69 -15.28 12.62 -0.22
C ASP A 69 -14.48 12.22 1.02
N SER A 70 -13.17 12.29 0.92
CA SER A 70 -12.24 11.98 2.00
C SER A 70 -11.67 13.23 2.66
N ALA A 71 -11.43 13.17 3.98
CA ALA A 71 -10.88 14.27 4.76
C ALA A 71 -9.49 14.73 4.30
N CYS A 72 -8.75 13.88 3.58
CA CYS A 72 -7.47 14.25 2.98
C CYS A 72 -7.63 14.96 1.61
N GLY A 73 -8.86 15.26 1.19
CA GLY A 73 -9.18 16.04 0.00
C GLY A 73 -9.11 15.27 -1.30
N SER A 74 -9.52 14.01 -1.30
CA SER A 74 -9.74 13.22 -2.53
C SER A 74 -11.16 12.67 -2.55
N SER A 75 -11.72 12.52 -3.74
CA SER A 75 -13.06 11.96 -3.95
C SER A 75 -12.96 10.63 -4.67
N TRP A 76 -13.79 9.67 -4.26
CA TRP A 76 -13.78 8.30 -4.78
C TRP A 76 -15.17 7.93 -5.29
N VAL A 77 -15.23 7.15 -6.37
CA VAL A 77 -16.48 6.58 -6.88
C VAL A 77 -16.29 5.09 -7.04
N PHE A 78 -17.32 4.33 -6.70
CA PHE A 78 -17.36 2.89 -6.86
C PHE A 78 -18.39 2.56 -7.93
N ASN A 79 -18.06 1.66 -8.85
CA ASN A 79 -19.00 1.22 -9.89
C ASN A 79 -20.11 0.34 -9.30
N ASP A 80 -19.85 -0.31 -8.16
CA ASP A 80 -20.79 -1.15 -7.42
C ASP A 80 -20.46 -1.11 -5.91
N GLY A 81 -21.47 -1.02 -5.05
CA GLY A 81 -21.31 -0.89 -3.59
C GLY A 81 -20.61 0.39 -3.12
N GLY A 82 -20.12 0.36 -1.88
CA GLY A 82 -19.36 1.44 -1.25
C GLY A 82 -18.01 0.95 -0.68
N PRO A 83 -17.36 1.76 0.17
CA PRO A 83 -16.04 1.44 0.71
C PRO A 83 -15.98 0.12 1.49
N VAL A 84 -17.09 -0.29 2.13
CA VAL A 84 -17.14 -1.54 2.91
C VAL A 84 -17.15 -2.75 1.98
N GLU A 85 -18.04 -2.75 0.99
CA GLU A 85 -18.20 -3.85 0.03
C GLU A 85 -16.96 -4.02 -0.86
N ASN A 86 -16.23 -2.93 -1.09
CA ASN A 86 -15.00 -2.90 -1.88
C ASN A 86 -13.72 -3.08 -1.02
N GLU A 87 -13.85 -3.45 0.26
CA GLU A 87 -12.73 -3.69 1.18
C GLU A 87 -11.73 -2.51 1.26
N CYS A 88 -12.22 -1.28 1.07
CA CYS A 88 -11.44 -0.06 1.14
C CYS A 88 -11.18 0.33 2.60
N ASN A 89 -10.28 -0.44 3.23
CA ASN A 89 -9.90 -0.29 4.63
C ASN A 89 -8.95 0.90 4.89
N PHE A 90 -8.18 1.31 3.87
CA PHE A 90 -7.21 2.40 3.93
C PHE A 90 -7.38 3.36 2.74
N CYS A 91 -7.23 4.65 2.98
CA CYS A 91 -7.33 5.66 1.94
C CYS A 91 -6.11 5.59 1.03
N GLN A 92 -6.33 5.47 -0.28
CA GLN A 92 -5.27 5.30 -1.27
C GLN A 92 -4.43 6.58 -1.47
N LYS A 93 -4.93 7.75 -1.03
CA LYS A 93 -4.18 9.01 -1.06
C LYS A 93 -3.22 9.15 0.13
N CYS A 94 -3.74 9.08 1.35
CA CYS A 94 -2.99 9.42 2.56
C CYS A 94 -2.55 8.21 3.40
N GLY A 95 -2.94 6.99 3.00
CA GLY A 95 -2.64 5.74 3.71
C GLY A 95 -3.41 5.51 5.01
N GLY A 96 -4.18 6.50 5.48
CA GLY A 96 -4.90 6.37 6.75
C GLY A 96 -6.11 5.44 6.69
N LYS A 97 -6.46 4.85 7.84
CA LYS A 97 -7.61 3.94 7.96
C LYS A 97 -8.90 4.67 7.57
N VAL A 98 -9.70 4.11 6.67
CA VAL A 98 -10.98 4.71 6.27
C VAL A 98 -11.95 4.68 7.44
N MET A 99 -12.53 5.82 7.77
CA MET A 99 -13.53 5.98 8.83
C MET A 99 -14.84 6.46 8.19
N LEU A 100 -15.85 5.62 8.22
CA LEU A 100 -17.18 5.94 7.70
C LEU A 100 -18.06 6.52 8.83
N PRO A 101 -19.02 7.40 8.51
CA PRO A 101 -20.05 7.75 9.48
C PRO A 101 -20.79 6.49 9.91
N ALA A 102 -21.24 6.45 11.17
CA ALA A 102 -22.15 5.40 11.62
C ALA A 102 -23.39 5.41 10.70
N ALA A 103 -23.80 4.24 10.24
CA ALA A 103 -25.04 4.11 9.49
C ALA A 103 -26.19 4.66 10.36
N PRO A 104 -27.17 5.39 9.79
CA PRO A 104 -28.35 5.77 10.53
C PRO A 104 -29.08 4.51 11.00
N GLU A 105 -29.29 4.39 12.30
CA GLU A 105 -30.07 3.32 12.91
C GLU A 105 -31.54 3.44 12.48
N GLY A 106 -32.05 2.48 11.71
CA GLY A 106 -33.47 2.15 11.60
C GLY A 106 -34.36 3.12 10.81
N GLN A 107 -34.85 2.65 9.66
CA GLN A 107 -36.20 2.96 9.18
C GLN A 107 -36.86 1.64 8.79
N ASP A 108 -37.51 1.02 9.79
CA ASP A 108 -38.51 -0.02 9.58
C ASP A 108 -39.84 0.70 9.24
N ASP A 109 -40.37 0.48 8.04
CA ASP A 109 -41.78 0.78 7.67
C ASP A 109 -42.54 -0.55 7.49
#